data_AF-A0A3D3XUU4-F1
#
_entry.id   AF-A0A3D3XUU4-F1
#
_cell.length_a   1.000
_cell.length_b   1.000
_cell.length_c   1.000
_cell.angle_alpha   90.00
_cell.angle_beta   90.00
_cell.angle_gamma   90.00
#
_symmetry.space_group_name_H-M   'P 1'
#
loop_
_entity.id
_entity.type
_entity.pdbx_description
1 polymer ?
#
loop_
_entity_poly.entity_id
_entity_poly.type
_entity_poly.pdbx_seq_one_letter_code
_entity_poly.pdbx_strand_id
1 'polypeptide(L)'
;MSRAEADGAQILLGPLSKSNVKAMTTLKTVTPTIALNRITPTRGYEQRIPQLSLAVEDEAVEIANHISSKGLTRIIVFRDDTLWAERAYRAFAASISNDTEITSLTTLADLKDVTNKVGRALDIDASIARHTNVQKLARREVEFIPRRRSDLHAAVGFIGSREYESLVAALDFHFGSDIPLFVVSAALRSDVPIKNGTQFVALPLTLFSFPLRYDLEAAFPAAKQQPSFYALGIDAYRLANQFERLIAGVSIPATTGNLKLGRNGSILRIPAWGPTHEQFTDRAPAFDR
;
A
#
# COMPACT_ATOMS: atom_id res chain seq x y z
N MET A 1 15.19 -25.31 -15.43
CA MET A 1 14.47 -25.07 -16.69
C MET A 1 14.53 -26.30 -17.59
N SER A 2 15.71 -26.83 -17.90
CA SER A 2 15.90 -28.01 -18.78
C SER A 2 14.97 -29.19 -18.48
N ARG A 3 14.72 -29.51 -17.21
CA ARG A 3 13.79 -30.59 -16.83
C ARG A 3 12.32 -30.26 -17.10
N ALA A 4 11.85 -29.07 -16.75
CA ALA A 4 10.47 -28.66 -17.00
C ALA A 4 10.17 -28.58 -18.51
N GLU A 5 11.15 -28.10 -19.30
CA GLU A 5 11.08 -28.09 -20.76
C GLU A 5 11.04 -29.53 -21.32
N ALA A 6 11.89 -30.43 -20.81
CA ALA A 6 11.88 -31.84 -21.20
C ALA A 6 10.56 -32.56 -20.83
N ASP A 7 9.95 -32.16 -19.73
CA ASP A 7 8.66 -32.70 -19.26
C ASP A 7 7.45 -32.06 -19.99
N GLY A 8 7.68 -31.18 -20.97
CA GLY A 8 6.63 -30.59 -21.81
C GLY A 8 5.87 -29.43 -21.16
N ALA A 9 6.46 -28.75 -20.17
CA ALA A 9 5.83 -27.59 -19.55
C ALA A 9 5.58 -26.46 -20.56
N GLN A 10 4.33 -26.02 -20.64
CA GLN A 10 3.90 -24.95 -21.56
C GLN A 10 4.10 -23.55 -20.97
N ILE A 11 4.18 -23.45 -19.65
CA ILE A 11 4.42 -22.19 -18.93
C ILE A 11 5.09 -22.48 -17.59
N LEU A 12 6.00 -21.60 -17.17
CA LEU A 12 6.68 -21.68 -15.87
C LEU A 12 6.14 -20.60 -14.93
N LEU A 13 5.79 -21.01 -13.70
CA LEU A 13 5.47 -20.11 -12.60
C LEU A 13 6.60 -20.12 -11.59
N GLY A 14 7.20 -18.97 -11.36
CA GLY A 14 8.35 -18.79 -10.49
C GLY A 14 9.59 -18.28 -11.22
N PRO A 15 10.69 -18.07 -10.48
CA PRO A 15 10.89 -18.41 -9.08
C PRO A 15 10.34 -17.32 -8.15
N LEU A 16 10.37 -17.58 -6.85
CA LEU A 16 9.88 -16.67 -5.82
C LEU A 16 10.98 -15.81 -5.17
N SER A 17 12.23 -16.27 -5.08
CA SER A 17 13.29 -15.48 -4.43
C SER A 17 13.85 -14.41 -5.37
N LYS A 18 14.16 -13.22 -4.85
CA LYS A 18 14.71 -12.11 -5.65
C LYS A 18 16.02 -12.48 -6.37
N SER A 19 16.88 -13.26 -5.72
CA SER A 19 18.13 -13.75 -6.32
C SER A 19 17.86 -14.66 -7.52
N ASN A 20 16.89 -15.58 -7.40
CA ASN A 20 16.55 -16.49 -8.49
C ASN A 20 15.81 -15.77 -9.62
N VAL A 21 14.97 -14.76 -9.31
CA VAL A 21 14.36 -13.91 -10.36
C VAL A 21 15.44 -13.17 -11.12
N LYS A 22 16.41 -12.56 -10.42
CA LYS A 22 17.55 -11.90 -11.05
C LYS A 22 18.35 -12.86 -11.95
N ALA A 23 18.68 -14.05 -11.45
CA ALA A 23 19.36 -15.07 -12.24
C ALA A 23 18.51 -15.51 -13.45
N MET A 24 17.19 -15.59 -13.31
CA MET A 24 16.29 -15.99 -14.38
C MET A 24 16.22 -14.94 -15.50
N THR A 25 16.27 -13.64 -15.17
CA THR A 25 16.27 -12.58 -16.19
C THR A 25 17.49 -12.57 -17.10
N THR A 26 18.58 -13.25 -16.72
CA THR A 26 19.77 -13.38 -17.57
C THR A 26 19.71 -14.60 -18.50
N LEU A 27 18.74 -15.49 -18.31
CA LEU A 27 18.59 -16.70 -19.11
C LEU A 27 17.71 -16.42 -20.32
N LYS A 28 18.09 -17.00 -21.48
CA LYS A 28 17.16 -17.14 -22.60
C LYS A 28 16.30 -18.37 -22.33
N THR A 29 15.02 -18.15 -22.07
CA THR A 29 14.03 -19.23 -21.96
C THR A 29 13.12 -19.20 -23.18
N VAL A 30 12.81 -20.39 -23.70
CA VAL A 30 11.86 -20.56 -24.81
C VAL A 30 10.44 -20.73 -24.26
N THR A 31 10.31 -21.24 -23.04
CA THR A 31 9.02 -21.42 -22.37
C THR A 31 8.53 -20.11 -21.75
N PRO A 32 7.28 -19.69 -22.04
CA PRO A 32 6.62 -18.61 -21.33
C PRO A 32 6.81 -18.72 -19.82
N THR A 33 7.14 -17.61 -19.16
CA THR A 33 7.47 -17.63 -17.72
C THR A 33 6.88 -16.41 -17.03
N ILE A 34 6.31 -16.61 -15.84
CA ILE A 34 5.91 -15.55 -14.92
C ILE A 34 6.70 -15.74 -13.62
N ALA A 35 7.60 -14.80 -13.32
CA ALA A 35 8.31 -14.76 -12.06
C ALA A 35 7.40 -14.29 -10.93
N LEU A 36 7.57 -14.85 -9.72
CA LEU A 36 6.74 -14.55 -8.55
C LEU A 36 7.41 -13.58 -7.57
N ASN A 37 8.33 -12.75 -8.08
CA ASN A 37 8.88 -11.61 -7.36
C ASN A 37 9.25 -10.51 -8.35
N ARG A 38 9.43 -9.29 -7.86
CA ARG A 38 9.95 -8.18 -8.66
C ARG A 38 11.39 -7.83 -8.27
N ILE A 39 12.20 -7.53 -9.27
CA ILE A 39 13.53 -6.94 -9.09
C ILE A 39 13.52 -5.47 -9.53
N THR A 40 14.34 -4.64 -8.88
CA THR A 40 14.51 -3.25 -9.32
C THR A 40 15.08 -3.24 -10.74
N PRO A 41 14.46 -2.52 -11.69
CA PRO A 41 14.97 -2.43 -13.04
C PRO A 41 16.38 -1.81 -13.04
N THR A 42 17.37 -2.54 -13.53
CA THR A 42 18.69 -1.99 -13.83
C THR A 42 18.69 -1.44 -15.26
N ARG A 43 19.28 -0.25 -15.48
CA ARG A 43 19.39 0.37 -16.82
C ARG A 43 19.96 -0.63 -17.84
N GLY A 44 19.32 -0.74 -19.00
CA GLY A 44 19.74 -1.63 -20.10
C GLY A 44 19.14 -3.05 -20.07
N TYR A 45 18.34 -3.40 -19.06
CA TYR A 45 17.56 -4.65 -19.07
C TYR A 45 16.16 -4.40 -19.64
N GLU A 46 15.95 -4.76 -20.90
CA GLU A 46 14.61 -4.96 -21.47
C GLU A 46 14.02 -6.25 -20.87
N GLN A 47 13.34 -6.14 -19.73
CA GLN A 47 12.82 -7.30 -19.01
C GLN A 47 11.71 -7.98 -19.83
N ARG A 48 12.02 -9.17 -20.38
CA ARG A 48 11.09 -9.98 -21.18
C ARG A 48 10.20 -10.91 -20.36
N ILE A 49 10.49 -11.07 -19.07
CA ILE A 49 9.77 -11.99 -18.18
C ILE A 49 8.83 -11.19 -17.27
N PRO A 50 7.50 -11.38 -17.41
CA PRO A 50 6.52 -10.83 -16.49
C PRO A 50 6.82 -11.18 -15.02
N GLN A 51 6.76 -10.18 -14.14
CA GLN A 51 7.07 -10.32 -12.71
C GLN A 51 5.86 -9.96 -11.84
N LEU A 52 5.20 -10.98 -11.29
CA LEU A 52 4.08 -10.84 -10.37
C LEU A 52 4.60 -10.77 -8.94
N SER A 53 4.10 -9.83 -8.15
CA SER A 53 4.44 -9.75 -6.72
C SER A 53 3.49 -8.85 -5.96
N LEU A 54 3.41 -9.05 -4.65
CA LEU A 54 2.62 -8.29 -3.70
C LEU A 54 3.37 -7.07 -3.18
N ALA A 55 4.03 -6.29 -4.04
CA ALA A 55 4.84 -5.21 -3.52
C ALA A 55 3.99 -4.01 -3.09
N VAL A 56 4.44 -3.41 -2.00
CA VAL A 56 3.78 -2.30 -1.32
C VAL A 56 3.87 -1.01 -2.13
N GLU A 57 4.84 -0.91 -3.03
CA GLU A 57 5.00 0.21 -3.94
C GLU A 57 3.75 0.42 -4.81
N ASP A 58 3.05 -0.65 -5.19
CA ASP A 58 1.81 -0.54 -5.97
C ASP A 58 0.67 0.07 -5.14
N GLU A 59 0.57 -0.29 -3.86
CA GLU A 59 -0.40 0.30 -2.92
C GLU A 59 -0.09 1.77 -2.65
N ALA A 60 1.19 2.09 -2.51
CA ALA A 60 1.65 3.46 -2.33
C ALA A 60 1.35 4.35 -3.54
N VAL A 61 1.54 3.83 -4.75
CA VAL A 61 1.17 4.52 -6.01
C VAL A 61 -0.34 4.74 -6.07
N GLU A 62 -1.15 3.74 -5.70
CA GLU A 62 -2.61 3.89 -5.69
C GLU A 62 -3.08 4.97 -4.71
N ILE A 63 -2.51 5.00 -3.50
CA ILE A 63 -2.79 6.07 -2.53
C ILE A 63 -2.39 7.45 -3.09
N ALA A 64 -1.23 7.55 -3.74
CA ALA A 64 -0.78 8.81 -4.36
C ALA A 64 -1.73 9.29 -5.46
N ASN A 65 -2.18 8.38 -6.32
CA ASN A 65 -3.14 8.68 -7.38
C ASN A 65 -4.46 9.20 -6.81
N HIS A 66 -4.95 8.59 -5.74
CA HIS A 66 -6.20 8.98 -5.09
C HIS A 66 -6.11 10.30 -4.33
N ILE A 67 -4.99 10.56 -3.65
CA ILE A 67 -4.71 11.87 -3.04
C ILE A 67 -4.70 12.97 -4.11
N SER A 68 -4.03 12.69 -5.23
CA SER A 68 -3.94 13.64 -6.35
C SER A 68 -5.29 13.87 -7.01
N SER A 69 -6.09 12.82 -7.24
CA SER A 69 -7.41 12.92 -7.86
C SER A 69 -8.43 13.66 -6.97
N LYS A 70 -8.28 13.59 -5.65
CA LYS A 70 -9.07 14.35 -4.67
C LYS A 70 -8.59 15.79 -4.48
N GLY A 71 -7.52 16.22 -5.14
CA GLY A 71 -6.97 17.57 -5.00
C GLY A 71 -6.38 17.85 -3.60
N LEU A 72 -5.93 16.81 -2.89
CA LEU A 72 -5.37 16.95 -1.56
C LEU A 72 -3.91 17.42 -1.67
N THR A 73 -3.71 18.73 -1.57
CA THR A 73 -2.40 19.37 -1.81
C THR A 73 -1.47 19.46 -0.61
N ARG A 74 -1.93 19.30 0.63
CA ARG A 74 -1.09 19.47 1.83
C ARG A 74 -1.20 18.26 2.74
N ILE A 75 -0.17 17.44 2.77
CA ILE A 75 -0.21 16.15 3.45
C ILE A 75 0.93 16.00 4.45
N ILE A 76 0.70 15.17 5.47
CA ILE A 76 1.75 14.66 6.36
C ILE A 76 1.92 13.16 6.13
N VAL A 77 3.16 12.68 6.23
CA VAL A 77 3.48 11.27 6.01
C VAL A 77 4.13 10.69 7.27
N PHE A 78 3.63 9.52 7.67
CA PHE A 78 4.17 8.69 8.71
C PHE A 78 4.70 7.39 8.10
N ARG A 79 5.85 6.93 8.59
CA ARG A 79 6.40 5.63 8.22
C ARG A 79 7.03 4.94 9.41
N ASP A 80 7.09 3.62 9.40
CA ASP A 80 7.94 2.89 10.35
C ASP A 80 9.40 2.85 9.86
N ASP A 81 10.30 2.30 10.68
CA ASP A 81 11.73 2.18 10.36
C ASP A 81 12.07 0.86 9.66
N THR A 82 11.32 0.55 8.60
CA THR A 82 11.54 -0.65 7.80
C THR A 82 11.90 -0.33 6.35
N LEU A 83 12.62 -1.24 5.71
CA LEU A 83 12.97 -1.13 4.29
C LEU A 83 11.76 -1.20 3.35
N TRP A 84 10.65 -1.81 3.77
CA TRP A 84 9.45 -1.83 2.94
C TRP A 84 8.72 -0.49 3.02
N ALA A 85 8.64 0.14 4.20
CA ALA A 85 8.01 1.44 4.37
C ALA A 85 8.78 2.55 3.65
N GLU A 86 10.11 2.51 3.67
CA GLU A 86 10.96 3.41 2.87
C GLU A 86 10.68 3.27 1.37
N ARG A 87 10.54 2.03 0.86
CA ARG A 87 10.24 1.81 -0.56
C ARG A 87 8.83 2.28 -0.93
N ALA A 88 7.85 2.03 -0.07
CA ALA A 88 6.49 2.52 -0.23
C ALA A 88 6.47 4.05 -0.28
N TYR A 89 7.11 4.71 0.69
CA TYR A 89 7.24 6.16 0.74
C TYR A 89 7.89 6.74 -0.53
N ARG A 90 8.98 6.15 -1.00
CA ARG A 90 9.64 6.61 -2.25
C ARG A 90 8.74 6.49 -3.46
N ALA A 91 8.01 5.37 -3.59
CA ALA A 91 7.06 5.16 -4.69
C ALA A 91 5.91 6.17 -4.61
N PHE A 92 5.38 6.42 -3.41
CA PHE A 92 4.36 7.43 -3.15
C PHE A 92 4.83 8.84 -3.52
N ALA A 93 5.96 9.29 -2.95
CA ALA A 93 6.49 10.63 -3.18
C ALA A 93 6.86 10.89 -4.65
N ALA A 94 7.21 9.84 -5.41
CA ALA A 94 7.44 9.93 -6.85
C ALA A 94 6.15 9.98 -7.69
N SER A 95 4.99 9.67 -7.11
CA SER A 95 3.72 9.49 -7.82
C SER A 95 2.65 10.53 -7.47
N ILE A 96 2.86 11.33 -6.43
CA ILE A 96 1.97 12.44 -6.08
C ILE A 96 2.05 13.56 -7.13
N SER A 97 0.96 14.34 -7.28
CA SER A 97 0.95 15.52 -8.14
C SER A 97 2.00 16.54 -7.71
N ASN A 98 2.49 17.35 -8.65
CA ASN A 98 3.38 18.48 -8.38
C ASN A 98 2.74 19.53 -7.45
N ASP A 99 1.41 19.57 -7.38
CA ASP A 99 0.65 20.46 -6.50
C ASP A 99 0.53 19.91 -5.07
N THR A 100 0.94 18.66 -4.83
CA THR A 100 0.88 18.02 -3.51
C THR A 100 2.22 18.18 -2.77
N GLU A 101 2.18 18.90 -1.66
CA GLU A 101 3.30 19.11 -0.75
C GLU A 101 3.24 18.14 0.44
N ILE A 102 4.34 17.41 0.66
CA ILE A 102 4.58 16.67 1.90
C ILE A 102 5.14 17.65 2.92
N THR A 103 4.26 18.17 3.78
CA THR A 103 4.59 19.20 4.78
C THR A 103 5.45 18.65 5.94
N SER A 104 5.36 17.35 6.21
CA SER A 104 6.19 16.66 7.21
C SER A 104 6.30 15.18 6.87
N LEU A 105 7.49 14.60 7.11
CA LEU A 105 7.75 13.18 7.09
C LEU A 105 8.25 12.75 8.47
N THR A 106 7.53 11.85 9.12
CA THR A 106 7.82 11.41 10.49
C THR A 106 8.04 9.89 10.56
N THR A 107 9.17 9.47 11.13
CA THR A 107 9.46 8.05 11.36
C THR A 107 9.02 7.62 12.77
N LEU A 108 8.13 6.62 12.84
CA LEU A 108 7.57 6.01 14.05
C LEU A 108 8.35 4.76 14.45
N ALA A 109 9.63 4.92 14.81
CA ALA A 109 10.51 3.81 15.19
C ALA A 109 10.25 3.24 16.61
N ASP A 110 9.76 4.07 17.54
CA ASP A 110 9.43 3.67 18.92
C ASP A 110 7.99 4.09 19.22
N LEU A 111 7.17 3.10 19.59
CA LEU A 111 5.75 3.29 19.94
C LEU A 111 5.57 4.22 21.14
N LYS A 112 6.55 4.28 22.06
CA LYS A 112 6.50 5.17 23.23
C LYS A 112 6.54 6.65 22.87
N ASP A 113 7.15 6.98 21.74
CA ASP A 113 7.35 8.36 21.29
C ASP A 113 6.32 8.81 20.24
N VAL A 114 5.41 7.91 19.80
CA VAL A 114 4.45 8.20 18.73
C VAL A 114 3.61 9.43 19.05
N THR A 115 3.06 9.53 20.26
CA THR A 115 2.24 10.69 20.68
C THR A 115 3.00 12.01 20.53
N ASN A 116 4.25 12.08 20.98
CA ASN A 116 5.06 13.30 20.88
C ASN A 116 5.43 13.64 19.44
N LYS A 117 5.78 12.61 18.64
CA LYS A 117 6.14 12.78 17.23
C LYS A 117 4.95 13.24 16.38
N VAL A 118 3.76 12.69 16.62
CA VAL A 118 2.52 13.10 15.96
C VAL A 118 2.15 14.53 16.34
N GLY A 119 2.26 14.92 17.61
CA GLY A 119 2.00 16.29 18.06
C GLY A 119 2.89 17.33 17.35
N ARG A 120 4.19 17.01 17.20
CA ARG A 120 5.14 17.82 16.42
C ARG A 120 4.78 17.90 14.95
N ALA A 121 4.40 16.77 14.34
CA ALA A 121 4.04 16.71 12.92
C ALA A 121 2.78 17.52 12.60
N LEU A 122 1.84 17.61 13.54
CA LEU A 122 0.63 18.43 13.45
C LEU A 122 0.87 19.93 13.77
N ASP A 123 2.12 20.32 14.07
CA ASP A 123 2.52 21.69 14.42
C ASP A 123 1.78 22.25 15.65
N ILE A 124 1.34 21.37 16.56
CA ILE A 124 0.64 21.76 17.79
C ILE A 124 1.61 22.43 18.76
N ASP A 125 2.89 22.04 18.74
CA ASP A 125 3.94 22.59 19.59
C ASP A 125 4.18 24.09 19.33
N ALA A 126 4.11 24.56 18.08
CA ALA A 126 4.24 25.98 17.76
C ALA A 126 3.04 26.80 18.26
N SER A 127 1.84 26.20 18.23
CA SER A 127 0.59 26.79 18.70
C SER A 127 0.60 26.97 20.24
N ILE A 128 1.07 25.95 20.97
CA ILE A 128 1.23 25.97 22.44
C ILE A 128 2.37 26.90 22.87
N ALA A 129 3.53 26.87 22.19
CA ALA A 129 4.68 27.73 22.52
C ALA A 129 4.36 29.22 22.32
N ARG A 130 3.61 29.55 21.26
CA ARG A 130 3.15 30.93 21.00
C ARG A 130 2.14 31.38 22.04
N HIS A 131 1.21 30.52 22.46
CA HIS A 131 0.29 30.83 23.55
C HIS A 131 1.02 31.09 24.87
N THR A 132 1.94 30.20 25.25
CA THR A 132 2.71 30.36 26.50
C THR A 132 3.51 31.67 26.49
N ASN A 133 4.08 32.06 25.35
CA ASN A 133 4.78 33.34 25.20
C ASN A 133 3.82 34.54 25.25
N VAL A 134 2.67 34.47 24.57
CA VAL A 134 1.65 35.54 24.60
C VAL A 134 1.06 35.71 25.99
N GLN A 135 0.79 34.64 26.74
CA GLN A 135 0.29 34.71 28.13
C GLN A 135 1.32 35.35 29.07
N LYS A 136 2.60 34.99 28.93
CA LYS A 136 3.70 35.58 29.71
C LYS A 136 3.90 37.06 29.41
N LEU A 137 3.77 37.47 28.15
CA LEU A 137 3.87 38.88 27.71
C LEU A 137 2.63 39.71 28.09
N ALA A 138 1.43 39.13 28.00
CA ALA A 138 0.18 39.84 28.21
C ALA A 138 -0.27 39.91 29.67
N ARG A 139 0.33 39.12 30.58
CA ARG A 139 -0.04 39.02 32.02
C ARG A 139 -1.54 38.87 32.28
N ARG A 140 -2.25 38.21 31.35
CA ARG A 140 -3.68 37.90 31.44
C ARG A 140 -3.89 36.46 31.01
N GLU A 141 -4.86 35.79 31.61
CA GLU A 141 -5.34 34.51 31.08
C GLU A 141 -5.96 34.76 29.71
N VAL A 142 -5.33 34.19 28.68
CA VAL A 142 -5.85 34.15 27.33
C VAL A 142 -6.44 32.77 27.14
N GLU A 143 -7.75 32.69 26.93
CA GLU A 143 -8.45 31.46 26.59
C GLU A 143 -7.81 30.88 25.31
N PHE A 144 -7.18 29.71 25.43
CA PHE A 144 -6.49 29.06 24.33
C PHE A 144 -7.12 27.74 24.01
N ILE A 145 -7.74 27.73 22.84
CA ILE A 145 -8.14 26.52 22.16
C ILE A 145 -6.96 26.15 21.26
N PRO A 146 -6.29 25.01 21.47
CA PRO A 146 -5.20 24.56 20.61
C PRO A 146 -5.64 24.58 19.15
N ARG A 147 -5.04 25.45 18.33
CA ARG A 147 -5.32 25.48 16.89
C ARG A 147 -4.31 24.59 16.20
N ARG A 148 -4.78 23.45 15.70
CA ARG A 148 -4.08 22.60 14.73
C ARG A 148 -3.80 23.41 13.45
N ARG A 149 -2.84 22.96 12.65
CA ARG A 149 -2.73 23.37 11.25
C ARG A 149 -4.02 23.03 10.51
N SER A 150 -4.89 24.02 10.33
CA SER A 150 -6.15 23.86 9.59
C SER A 150 -5.94 23.67 8.07
N ASP A 151 -4.70 23.73 7.62
CA ASP A 151 -4.28 23.57 6.22
C ASP A 151 -3.92 22.13 5.86
N LEU A 152 -3.93 21.18 6.80
CA LEU A 152 -3.68 19.77 6.47
C LEU A 152 -4.91 19.12 5.83
N HIS A 153 -4.72 18.57 4.63
CA HIS A 153 -5.76 17.89 3.88
C HIS A 153 -5.80 16.38 4.16
N ALA A 154 -4.66 15.76 4.49
CA ALA A 154 -4.59 14.34 4.81
C ALA A 154 -3.33 13.93 5.56
N ALA A 155 -3.42 12.78 6.23
CA ALA A 155 -2.29 12.02 6.73
C ALA A 155 -2.13 10.72 5.92
N VAL A 156 -0.89 10.28 5.71
CA VAL A 156 -0.57 9.04 5.01
C VAL A 156 0.34 8.17 5.86
N GLY A 157 0.03 6.88 6.02
CA GLY A 157 0.78 5.94 6.83
C GLY A 157 1.34 4.77 6.00
N PHE A 158 2.68 4.68 5.95
CA PHE A 158 3.43 3.50 5.50
C PHE A 158 3.97 2.77 6.74
N ILE A 159 3.05 2.15 7.48
CA ILE A 159 3.30 1.65 8.83
C ILE A 159 2.68 0.26 9.02
N GLY A 160 3.22 -0.51 9.96
CA GLY A 160 2.62 -1.74 10.45
C GLY A 160 1.40 -1.51 11.35
N SER A 161 0.72 -2.60 11.73
CA SER A 161 -0.52 -2.53 12.51
C SER A 161 -0.34 -1.93 13.91
N ARG A 162 0.79 -2.18 14.57
CA ARG A 162 1.06 -1.65 15.93
C ARG A 162 1.27 -0.14 15.91
N GLU A 163 2.01 0.32 14.91
CA GLU A 163 2.23 1.74 14.65
C GLU A 163 0.93 2.42 14.21
N TYR A 164 0.06 1.74 13.45
CA TYR A 164 -1.27 2.24 13.10
C TYR A 164 -2.16 2.48 14.32
N GLU A 165 -2.26 1.50 15.24
CA GLU A 165 -3.01 1.66 16.49
C GLU A 165 -2.49 2.87 17.30
N SER A 166 -1.17 2.97 17.43
CA SER A 166 -0.53 4.06 18.17
C SER A 166 -0.71 5.42 17.48
N LEU A 167 -0.64 5.45 16.14
CA LEU A 167 -0.86 6.66 15.34
C LEU A 167 -2.31 7.14 15.47
N VAL A 168 -3.29 6.23 15.38
CA VAL A 168 -4.71 6.55 15.53
C VAL A 168 -4.98 7.18 16.90
N ALA A 169 -4.47 6.56 17.97
CA ALA A 169 -4.63 7.07 19.33
C ALA A 169 -3.94 8.43 19.52
N ALA A 170 -2.75 8.62 18.93
CA ALA A 170 -2.03 9.88 18.97
C ALA A 170 -2.74 11.00 18.18
N LEU A 171 -3.32 10.68 17.01
CA LEU A 171 -4.15 11.62 16.25
C LEU A 171 -5.37 12.05 17.06
N ASP A 172 -6.04 11.11 17.76
CA ASP A 172 -7.17 11.44 18.63
C ASP A 172 -6.76 12.34 19.80
N PHE A 173 -5.66 12.01 20.47
CA PHE A 173 -5.11 12.80 21.58
C PHE A 173 -4.80 14.25 21.15
N HIS A 174 -4.32 14.42 19.91
CA HIS A 174 -3.94 15.71 19.34
C HIS A 174 -5.06 16.37 18.52
N PHE A 175 -6.31 15.93 18.69
CA PHE A 175 -7.51 16.46 18.00
C PHE A 175 -7.46 16.35 16.46
N GLY A 176 -6.55 15.57 15.89
CA GLY A 176 -6.43 15.32 14.44
C GLY A 176 -7.34 14.21 13.93
N SER A 177 -8.45 13.92 14.63
CA SER A 177 -9.35 12.81 14.33
C SER A 177 -10.20 13.00 13.07
N ASP A 178 -10.36 14.24 12.64
CA ASP A 178 -11.01 14.73 11.42
C ASP A 178 -10.08 14.72 10.19
N ILE A 179 -8.77 14.51 10.37
CA ILE A 179 -7.82 14.43 9.25
C ILE A 179 -7.98 13.06 8.59
N PRO A 180 -8.32 12.99 7.29
CA PRO A 180 -8.39 11.72 6.57
C PRO A 180 -7.05 10.99 6.63
N LEU A 181 -7.05 9.73 7.06
CA LEU A 181 -5.85 8.91 7.18
C LEU A 181 -5.82 7.85 6.08
N PHE A 182 -4.83 7.91 5.18
CA PHE A 182 -4.62 6.92 4.12
C PHE A 182 -3.55 5.91 4.52
N VAL A 183 -3.83 4.61 4.45
CA VAL A 183 -2.86 3.57 4.82
C VAL A 183 -2.81 2.42 3.80
N VAL A 184 -1.64 1.79 3.73
CA VAL A 184 -1.44 0.53 2.99
C VAL A 184 -1.97 -0.66 3.78
N SER A 185 -2.13 -1.81 3.13
CA SER A 185 -2.67 -3.03 3.75
C SER A 185 -1.86 -3.53 4.94
N ALA A 186 -0.57 -3.20 5.03
CA ALA A 186 0.31 -3.57 6.15
C ALA A 186 -0.12 -2.95 7.50
N ALA A 187 -0.86 -1.84 7.47
CA ALA A 187 -1.40 -1.19 8.67
C ALA A 187 -2.58 -1.99 9.26
N LEU A 188 -3.13 -2.94 8.51
CA LEU A 188 -4.39 -3.58 8.84
C LEU A 188 -4.18 -5.03 9.27
N ARG A 189 -4.78 -5.38 10.40
CA ARG A 189 -4.98 -6.76 10.84
C ARG A 189 -6.42 -6.94 11.25
N SER A 190 -6.93 -8.16 11.12
CA SER A 190 -8.34 -8.48 11.38
C SER A 190 -8.78 -8.24 12.83
N ASP A 191 -7.84 -8.20 13.77
CA ASP A 191 -8.06 -7.95 15.20
C ASP A 191 -7.96 -6.47 15.60
N VAL A 192 -7.60 -5.59 14.66
CA VAL A 192 -7.44 -4.16 14.91
C VAL A 192 -8.64 -3.40 14.35
N PRO A 193 -9.46 -2.75 15.20
CA PRO A 193 -10.56 -1.93 14.71
C PRO A 193 -10.06 -0.81 13.78
N ILE A 194 -10.72 -0.67 12.64
CA ILE A 194 -10.42 0.42 11.70
C ILE A 194 -11.13 1.68 12.18
N LYS A 195 -10.36 2.76 12.43
CA LYS A 195 -10.89 4.05 12.85
C LYS A 195 -11.75 4.65 11.74
N ASN A 196 -12.83 5.33 12.13
CA ASN A 196 -13.57 6.20 11.21
C ASN A 196 -12.63 7.26 10.60
N GLY A 197 -12.75 7.48 9.29
CA GLY A 197 -11.89 8.39 8.54
C GLY A 197 -10.60 7.74 7.99
N THR A 198 -10.28 6.51 8.39
CA THR A 198 -9.21 5.74 7.74
C THR A 198 -9.67 5.23 6.37
N GLN A 199 -8.95 5.63 5.34
CA GLN A 199 -9.05 5.13 3.96
C GLN A 199 -7.87 4.19 3.72
N PHE A 200 -8.11 3.07 3.05
CA PHE A 200 -7.06 2.07 2.85
C PHE A 200 -7.25 1.27 1.59
N VAL A 201 -6.15 0.73 1.10
CA VAL A 201 -6.13 -0.23 0.00
C VAL A 201 -5.81 -1.62 0.53
N ALA A 202 -6.43 -2.64 -0.06
CA ALA A 202 -6.15 -4.04 0.26
C ALA A 202 -6.48 -4.96 -0.92
N LEU A 203 -6.25 -6.26 -0.73
CA LEU A 203 -6.55 -7.25 -1.74
C LEU A 203 -8.07 -7.37 -1.88
N PRO A 204 -8.62 -7.40 -3.11
CA PRO A 204 -10.02 -7.73 -3.32
C PRO A 204 -10.47 -8.99 -2.57
N LEU A 205 -9.65 -10.05 -2.57
CA LEU A 205 -9.94 -11.30 -1.85
C LEU A 205 -10.27 -11.08 -0.36
N THR A 206 -9.57 -10.15 0.28
CA THR A 206 -9.76 -9.86 1.71
C THR A 206 -10.88 -8.85 1.97
N LEU A 207 -11.16 -7.99 0.99
CA LEU A 207 -12.11 -6.88 1.12
C LEU A 207 -13.56 -7.27 0.85
N PHE A 208 -13.78 -8.10 -0.15
CA PHE A 208 -15.14 -8.45 -0.57
C PHE A 208 -15.43 -9.93 -0.29
N SER A 209 -16.73 -10.22 -0.15
CA SER A 209 -17.22 -11.58 0.02
C SER A 209 -17.34 -12.25 -1.35
N PHE A 210 -16.47 -13.21 -1.63
CA PHE A 210 -16.53 -14.08 -2.81
C PHE A 210 -16.74 -15.54 -2.39
N PRO A 211 -17.54 -16.34 -3.13
CA PRO A 211 -17.56 -17.80 -2.99
C PRO A 211 -16.16 -18.41 -2.94
N LEU A 212 -15.27 -17.95 -3.83
CA LEU A 212 -13.87 -18.39 -3.88
C LEU A 212 -13.14 -18.23 -2.54
N ARG A 213 -13.43 -17.19 -1.76
CA ARG A 213 -12.80 -17.00 -0.44
C ARG A 213 -13.22 -18.09 0.53
N TYR A 214 -14.52 -18.43 0.54
CA TYR A 214 -15.03 -19.49 1.40
C TYR A 214 -14.43 -20.85 1.03
N ASP A 215 -14.42 -21.19 -0.26
CA ASP A 215 -13.87 -22.46 -0.75
C ASP A 215 -12.37 -22.55 -0.44
N LEU A 216 -11.63 -21.45 -0.63
CA LEU A 216 -10.21 -21.36 -0.30
C LEU A 216 -9.94 -21.58 1.19
N GLU A 217 -10.68 -20.91 2.07
CA GLU A 217 -10.51 -21.02 3.51
C GLU A 217 -10.96 -22.39 4.06
N ALA A 218 -11.92 -23.04 3.39
CA ALA A 218 -12.34 -24.41 3.71
C ALA A 218 -11.29 -25.44 3.29
N ALA A 219 -10.73 -25.31 2.08
CA ALA A 219 -9.71 -26.22 1.56
C ALA A 219 -8.34 -26.00 2.23
N PHE A 220 -8.01 -24.75 2.55
CA PHE A 220 -6.73 -24.35 3.13
C PHE A 220 -6.95 -23.41 4.31
N PRO A 221 -7.14 -23.92 5.54
CA PRO A 221 -7.39 -23.09 6.72
C PRO A 221 -6.30 -22.03 6.99
N ALA A 222 -5.06 -22.29 6.57
CA ALA A 222 -3.94 -21.34 6.67
C ALA A 222 -4.14 -20.06 5.82
N ALA A 223 -5.03 -20.09 4.81
CA ALA A 223 -5.37 -18.91 4.01
C ALA A 223 -5.99 -17.78 4.84
N LYS A 224 -6.61 -18.09 5.99
CA LYS A 224 -7.11 -17.07 6.92
C LYS A 224 -5.97 -16.22 7.51
N GLN A 225 -4.82 -16.83 7.76
CA GLN A 225 -3.67 -16.18 8.38
C GLN A 225 -2.77 -15.49 7.34
N GLN A 226 -2.72 -16.03 6.13
CA GLN A 226 -1.83 -15.56 5.06
C GLN A 226 -2.57 -15.41 3.72
N PRO A 227 -3.67 -14.65 3.66
CA PRO A 227 -4.52 -14.58 2.48
C PRO A 227 -3.78 -14.07 1.25
N SER A 228 -2.77 -13.23 1.45
CA SER A 228 -1.99 -12.62 0.38
C SER A 228 -1.18 -13.63 -0.44
N PHE A 229 -0.55 -14.62 0.19
CA PHE A 229 0.21 -15.66 -0.53
C PHE A 229 -0.71 -16.59 -1.33
N TYR A 230 -1.90 -16.89 -0.82
CA TYR A 230 -2.89 -17.66 -1.56
C TYR A 230 -3.46 -16.86 -2.74
N ALA A 231 -3.77 -15.58 -2.54
CA ALA A 231 -4.17 -14.67 -3.62
C ALA A 231 -3.11 -14.60 -4.73
N LEU A 232 -1.83 -14.49 -4.35
CA LEU A 232 -0.70 -14.51 -5.28
C LEU A 232 -0.66 -15.81 -6.10
N GLY A 233 -0.88 -16.97 -5.46
CA GLY A 233 -0.91 -18.27 -6.14
C GLY A 233 -2.09 -18.41 -7.11
N ILE A 234 -3.29 -17.99 -6.68
CA ILE A 234 -4.50 -17.97 -7.53
C ILE A 234 -4.26 -17.08 -8.75
N ASP A 235 -3.72 -15.89 -8.54
CA ASP A 235 -3.48 -14.93 -9.61
C ASP A 235 -2.34 -15.38 -10.54
N ALA A 236 -1.30 -16.03 -10.02
CA ALA A 236 -0.25 -16.64 -10.84
C ALA A 236 -0.84 -17.69 -11.80
N TYR A 237 -1.71 -18.57 -11.30
CA TYR A 237 -2.39 -19.55 -12.13
C TYR A 237 -3.35 -18.90 -13.14
N ARG A 238 -4.09 -17.87 -12.74
CA ARG A 238 -4.97 -17.09 -13.63
C ARG A 238 -4.18 -16.43 -14.76
N LEU A 239 -3.06 -15.79 -14.44
CA LEU A 239 -2.21 -15.14 -15.42
C LEU A 239 -1.54 -16.14 -16.34
N ALA A 240 -1.18 -17.33 -15.86
CA ALA A 240 -0.65 -18.39 -16.72
C ALA A 240 -1.65 -18.80 -17.80
N ASN A 241 -2.92 -18.99 -17.44
CA ASN A 241 -4.00 -19.31 -18.38
C ASN A 241 -4.39 -18.13 -19.30
N GLN A 242 -3.92 -16.92 -18.99
CA GLN A 242 -4.21 -15.71 -19.75
C GLN A 242 -2.94 -15.02 -20.24
N PHE A 243 -1.85 -15.79 -20.42
CA PHE A 243 -0.52 -15.25 -20.69
C PHE A 243 -0.50 -14.35 -21.94
N GLU A 244 -1.15 -14.77 -23.02
CA GLU A 244 -1.28 -13.97 -24.26
C GLU A 244 -1.98 -12.63 -24.03
N ARG A 245 -3.04 -12.60 -23.19
CA ARG A 245 -3.73 -11.36 -22.83
C ARG A 245 -2.84 -10.47 -21.97
N LEU A 246 -2.10 -11.05 -21.04
CA LEU A 246 -1.17 -10.35 -20.17
C LEU A 246 -0.07 -9.65 -20.99
N ILE A 247 0.57 -10.38 -21.91
CA ILE A 247 1.64 -9.81 -22.76
C ILE A 247 1.10 -8.79 -23.76
N ALA A 248 -0.17 -8.92 -24.18
CA ALA A 248 -0.87 -7.90 -24.96
C ALA A 248 -1.22 -6.63 -24.15
N GLY A 249 -0.88 -6.59 -22.85
CA GLY A 249 -1.11 -5.43 -21.98
C GLY A 249 -2.56 -5.25 -21.52
N VAL A 250 -3.39 -6.30 -21.67
CA VAL A 250 -4.77 -6.30 -21.20
C VAL A 250 -4.79 -6.29 -19.68
N SER A 251 -5.65 -5.45 -19.09
CA SER A 251 -5.88 -5.48 -17.64
C SER A 251 -6.74 -6.68 -17.28
N ILE A 252 -6.27 -7.48 -16.31
CA ILE A 252 -6.89 -8.72 -15.87
C ILE A 252 -7.39 -8.52 -14.44
N PRO A 253 -8.71 -8.56 -14.19
CA PRO A 253 -9.27 -8.59 -12.85
C PRO A 253 -8.81 -9.84 -12.10
N ALA A 254 -8.30 -9.66 -10.89
CA ALA A 254 -7.69 -10.73 -10.11
C ALA A 254 -7.91 -10.53 -8.59
N THR A 255 -7.51 -11.53 -7.81
CA THR A 255 -7.77 -11.59 -6.36
C THR A 255 -6.87 -10.65 -5.55
N THR A 256 -5.72 -10.26 -6.11
CA THR A 256 -4.80 -9.27 -5.52
C THR A 256 -5.07 -7.84 -5.99
N GLY A 257 -5.88 -7.66 -7.03
CA GLY A 257 -6.18 -6.37 -7.66
C GLY A 257 -6.38 -6.53 -9.16
N ASN A 258 -6.59 -5.43 -9.87
CA ASN A 258 -6.48 -5.46 -11.34
C ASN A 258 -5.00 -5.52 -11.72
N LEU A 259 -4.62 -6.52 -12.51
CA LEU A 259 -3.24 -6.79 -12.90
C LEU A 259 -3.00 -6.33 -14.34
N LYS A 260 -1.87 -5.64 -14.57
CA LYS A 260 -1.47 -5.19 -15.91
C LYS A 260 0.03 -5.25 -16.07
N LEU A 261 0.50 -5.75 -17.22
CA LEU A 261 1.93 -5.75 -17.53
C LEU A 261 2.43 -4.31 -17.76
N GLY A 262 3.40 -3.89 -16.96
CA GLY A 262 4.13 -2.64 -17.11
C GLY A 262 5.25 -2.76 -18.14
N ARG A 263 5.73 -1.61 -18.65
CA ARG A 263 6.77 -1.54 -19.68
C ARG A 263 8.12 -2.11 -19.24
N ASN A 264 8.35 -2.19 -17.94
CA ASN A 264 9.57 -2.71 -17.33
C ASN A 264 9.48 -4.21 -17.00
N GLY A 265 8.47 -4.94 -17.51
CA GLY A 265 8.25 -6.36 -17.21
C GLY A 265 7.63 -6.62 -15.83
N SER A 266 7.46 -5.61 -14.97
CA SER A 266 6.71 -5.77 -13.72
C SER A 266 5.21 -5.81 -14.00
N ILE A 267 4.51 -6.74 -13.37
CA ILE A 267 3.05 -6.75 -13.37
C ILE A 267 2.60 -5.76 -12.29
N LEU A 268 2.05 -4.64 -12.74
CA LEU A 268 1.49 -3.60 -11.88
C LEU A 268 0.16 -4.10 -11.33
N ARG A 269 -0.05 -3.87 -10.04
CA ARG A 269 -1.28 -4.19 -9.33
C ARG A 269 -2.01 -2.91 -8.97
N ILE A 270 -3.28 -2.83 -9.32
CA ILE A 270 -4.20 -1.80 -8.82
C ILE A 270 -5.03 -2.48 -7.73
N PRO A 271 -4.69 -2.29 -6.44
CA PRO A 271 -5.46 -2.87 -5.33
C PRO A 271 -6.86 -2.25 -5.27
N ALA A 272 -7.74 -2.84 -4.47
CA ALA A 272 -9.07 -2.27 -4.24
C ALA A 272 -9.07 -1.37 -3.00
N TRP A 273 -9.90 -0.33 -3.02
CA TRP A 273 -10.16 0.48 -1.85
C TRP A 273 -11.12 -0.24 -0.89
N GLY A 274 -10.79 -0.20 0.41
CA GLY A 274 -11.67 -0.69 1.46
C GLY A 274 -12.90 0.19 1.65
N PRO A 275 -13.97 -0.34 2.27
CA PRO A 275 -15.14 0.44 2.58
C PRO A 275 -14.81 1.66 3.45
N THR A 276 -15.14 2.84 2.94
CA THR A 276 -15.35 4.04 3.76
C THR A 276 -16.79 4.07 4.23
N HIS A 277 -17.04 4.58 5.45
CA HIS A 277 -18.41 4.84 5.92
C HIS A 277 -19.18 5.77 4.97
N GLU A 278 -18.49 6.56 4.15
CA GLU A 278 -19.04 7.31 3.02
C GLU A 278 -18.72 6.61 1.70
N GLN A 279 -19.73 5.97 1.11
CA GLN A 279 -19.78 5.46 -0.27
C GLN A 279 -18.69 4.44 -0.67
N PHE A 280 -19.10 3.17 -0.79
CA PHE A 280 -18.45 2.21 -1.69
C PHE A 280 -18.46 2.78 -3.12
N THR A 281 -17.31 3.25 -3.59
CA THR A 281 -17.14 3.69 -4.98
C THR A 281 -16.49 2.62 -5.85
N ASP A 282 -15.73 1.69 -5.25
CA ASP A 282 -15.17 0.54 -5.95
C ASP A 282 -16.13 -0.65 -5.94
N ARG A 283 -16.53 -1.09 -7.14
CA ARG A 283 -17.18 -2.40 -7.33
C ARG A 283 -16.12 -3.48 -7.19
N ALA A 284 -16.49 -4.58 -6.53
CA ALA A 284 -15.70 -5.81 -6.51
C ALA A 284 -15.24 -6.14 -7.95
N PRO A 285 -13.93 -6.37 -8.19
CA PRO A 285 -13.47 -6.70 -9.53
C PRO A 285 -14.16 -7.99 -9.99
N ALA A 286 -14.62 -8.01 -11.24
CA ALA A 286 -15.36 -9.12 -11.82
C ALA A 286 -14.43 -10.29 -12.19
N PHE A 287 -13.62 -10.75 -11.25
CA PHE A 287 -12.72 -11.88 -11.45
C PHE A 287 -13.40 -13.24 -11.23
N ASP A 288 -14.57 -13.25 -10.59
CA ASP A 288 -15.38 -14.44 -10.29
C ASP A 288 -16.48 -14.71 -11.35
N ARG A 289 -16.31 -14.15 -12.56
CA ARG A 289 -17.18 -14.38 -13.72
C ARG A 289 -16.41 -15.06 -14.84
#